data_AF-A0A382KWP3-F1
#
_entry.id   AF-A0A382KWP3-F1
#
_cell.length_a   1.000
_cell.length_b   1.000
_cell.length_c   1.000
_cell.angle_alpha   90.00
_cell.angle_beta   90.00
_cell.angle_gamma   90.00
#
_symmetry.space_group_name_H-M   'P 1'
#
loop_
_entity.id
_entity.type
_entity.pdbx_description
1 polymer ?
#
loop_
_entity_poly.entity_id
_entity_poly.type
_entity_poly.pdbx_seq_one_letter_code
_entity_poly.pdbx_strand_id
1 'polypeptide(L)'
;IVVREAARVHGSTVVLLLFLVAILVVAIHRDAPRLRPTARLLVAVVAAQATIGWTQYFTGVPVLLVGLHVAGATALWMVVVKMRLAATGDREADVTTPRPPVGTAP
;
A
#
# COMPACT_ATOMS: atom_id res chain seq x y z
N ILE A 1 -8.08 20.07 23.10
CA ILE A 1 -9.00 20.16 21.92
C ILE A 1 -8.29 19.70 20.65
N VAL A 2 -7.11 20.25 20.32
CA VAL A 2 -6.32 19.93 19.11
C VAL A 2 -5.97 18.44 18.96
N VAL A 3 -5.53 17.77 20.05
CA VAL A 3 -5.15 16.33 20.01
C VAL A 3 -6.34 15.42 19.69
N ARG A 4 -7.54 15.76 20.17
CA ARG A 4 -8.75 14.96 19.94
C ARG A 4 -9.21 15.07 18.48
N GLU A 5 -9.13 16.26 17.89
CA GLU A 5 -9.43 16.46 16.47
C GLU A 5 -8.39 15.78 15.57
N ALA A 6 -7.11 15.90 15.89
CA ALA A 6 -6.05 15.18 15.18
C ALA A 6 -6.27 13.66 15.22
N ALA A 7 -6.63 13.10 16.38
CA ALA A 7 -6.93 11.68 16.51
C ALA A 7 -8.15 11.24 15.68
N ARG A 8 -9.20 12.09 15.59
CA ARG A 8 -10.38 11.82 14.76
C ARG A 8 -10.04 11.82 13.27
N VAL A 9 -9.35 12.85 12.79
CA VAL A 9 -8.94 12.98 11.38
C VAL A 9 -7.96 11.89 11.00
N HIS A 10 -7.02 11.56 11.89
CA HIS A 10 -6.09 10.46 11.66
C HIS A 10 -6.84 9.12 11.58
N GLY A 11 -7.75 8.85 12.51
CA GLY A 11 -8.56 7.64 12.51
C GLY A 11 -9.39 7.47 11.24
N SER A 12 -10.07 8.53 10.78
CA SER A 12 -10.83 8.48 9.52
C SER A 12 -9.93 8.26 8.29
N THR A 13 -8.74 8.89 8.28
CA THR A 13 -7.75 8.70 7.22
C THR A 13 -7.23 7.25 7.19
N VAL A 14 -6.99 6.64 8.35
CA VAL A 14 -6.56 5.24 8.45
C VAL A 14 -7.65 4.29 7.95
N VAL A 15 -8.92 4.51 8.31
CA VAL A 15 -10.04 3.70 7.81
C VAL A 15 -10.13 3.78 6.28
N LEU A 16 -10.01 4.99 5.72
CA LEU A 16 -9.97 5.18 4.27
C LEU A 16 -8.78 4.45 3.63
N LEU A 17 -7.59 4.58 4.21
CA LEU A 17 -6.39 3.88 3.74
C LEU A 17 -6.59 2.36 3.72
N LEU A 18 -7.12 1.78 4.80
CA LEU A 18 -7.40 0.35 4.88
C LEU A 18 -8.38 -0.11 3.79
N PHE A 19 -9.43 0.67 3.56
CA PHE A 19 -10.41 0.37 2.50
C PHE A 19 -9.76 0.40 1.11
N LEU A 20 -8.95 1.42 0.82
CA LEU A 20 -8.22 1.54 -0.45
C LEU A 20 -7.21 0.40 -0.64
N VAL A 21 -6.47 0.03 0.41
CA VAL A 21 -5.54 -1.11 0.39
C VAL A 21 -6.29 -2.42 0.13
N ALA A 22 -7.45 -2.63 0.74
CA ALA A 22 -8.26 -3.81 0.51
C ALA A 22 -8.72 -3.91 -0.96
N ILE A 23 -9.25 -2.81 -1.52
CA ILE A 23 -9.63 -2.75 -2.94
C ILE A 23 -8.42 -3.05 -3.83
N LEU A 24 -7.28 -2.41 -3.56
CA LEU A 24 -6.05 -2.61 -4.34
C LEU A 24 -5.58 -4.07 -4.30
N VAL A 25 -5.58 -4.70 -3.11
CA VAL A 25 -5.16 -6.10 -2.95
C VAL A 25 -6.11 -7.04 -3.68
N VAL A 26 -7.42 -6.78 -3.67
CA VAL A 26 -8.41 -7.56 -4.42
C VAL A 26 -8.19 -7.41 -5.92
N ALA A 27 -7.99 -6.19 -6.43
CA ALA A 27 -7.69 -5.95 -7.84
C ALA A 27 -6.41 -6.66 -8.27
N ILE A 28 -5.34 -6.57 -7.47
CA ILE A 28 -4.07 -7.26 -7.74
C ILE A 28 -4.25 -8.79 -7.77
N HIS A 29 -5.06 -9.34 -6.86
CA HIS A 29 -5.32 -10.79 -6.85
C HIS A 29 -6.05 -11.26 -8.10
N ARG A 30 -6.94 -10.43 -8.66
CA ARG A 30 -7.70 -10.75 -9.88
C ARG A 30 -6.89 -10.54 -11.15
N ASP A 31 -6.23 -9.38 -11.28
CA ASP A 31 -5.77 -8.89 -12.58
C ASP A 31 -4.24 -8.84 -12.72
N ALA A 32 -3.50 -8.88 -11.60
CA ALA A 32 -2.05 -8.67 -11.61
C ALA A 32 -1.28 -9.62 -10.67
N PRO A 33 -1.30 -10.95 -10.92
CA PRO A 33 -0.69 -11.94 -10.02
C PRO A 33 0.81 -11.70 -9.74
N ARG A 34 1.54 -11.09 -10.68
CA ARG A 34 2.94 -10.67 -10.53
C ARG A 34 3.18 -9.62 -9.45
N LEU A 35 2.19 -8.79 -9.13
CA LEU A 35 2.28 -7.76 -8.08
C LEU A 35 1.93 -8.31 -6.68
N ARG A 36 1.48 -9.57 -6.57
CA ARG A 36 1.09 -10.20 -5.30
C ARG A 36 2.20 -10.17 -4.23
N PRO A 37 3.49 -10.41 -4.52
CA PRO A 37 4.53 -10.32 -3.51
C PRO A 37 4.63 -8.91 -2.90
N THR A 38 4.58 -7.87 -3.73
CA THR A 38 4.59 -6.47 -3.26
C THR A 38 3.30 -6.12 -2.52
N ALA A 39 2.15 -6.68 -2.92
CA ALA A 39 0.88 -6.48 -2.22
C ALA A 39 0.90 -7.12 -0.82
N ARG A 40 1.51 -8.32 -0.68
CA ARG A 40 1.71 -8.96 0.64
C ARG A 40 2.60 -8.12 1.53
N LEU A 41 3.68 -7.55 0.99
CA LEU A 41 4.54 -6.63 1.74
C LEU A 41 3.77 -5.38 2.20
N LEU A 42 2.93 -4.80 1.33
CA LEU A 42 2.08 -3.66 1.69
C LEU A 42 1.14 -4.00 2.85
N VAL A 43 0.46 -5.14 2.76
CA VAL A 43 -0.44 -5.62 3.84
C VAL A 43 0.33 -5.83 5.15
N ALA A 44 1.52 -6.44 5.10
CA ALA A 44 2.34 -6.65 6.29
C ALA A 44 2.75 -5.33 6.95
N VAL A 45 3.18 -4.33 6.17
CA VAL A 45 3.54 -3.01 6.69
C VAL A 45 2.34 -2.27 7.26
N VAL A 46 1.19 -2.31 6.58
CA VAL A 46 -0.07 -1.72 7.06
C VAL A 46 -0.51 -2.36 8.39
N ALA A 47 -0.44 -3.69 8.49
CA ALA A 47 -0.79 -4.40 9.71
C ALA A 47 0.14 -4.01 10.87
N ALA A 48 1.46 -3.98 10.64
CA ALA A 48 2.43 -3.55 11.64
C ALA A 48 2.17 -2.10 12.08
N GLN A 49 1.86 -1.19 11.15
CA GLN A 49 1.52 0.20 11.44
C GLN A 49 0.25 0.32 12.27
N ALA A 50 -0.80 -0.44 11.94
CA ALA A 50 -2.04 -0.48 12.71
C ALA A 50 -1.77 -0.97 14.15
N THR A 51 -0.94 -2.00 14.33
CA THR A 51 -0.55 -2.48 15.66
C THR A 51 0.22 -1.43 16.45
N ILE A 52 1.17 -0.74 15.84
CA ILE A 52 1.94 0.33 16.50
C ILE A 52 1.01 1.49 16.90
N GLY A 53 0.17 1.96 15.98
CA GLY A 53 -0.77 3.07 16.25
C GLY A 53 -1.80 2.72 17.33
N TRP A 54 -2.33 1.49 17.31
CA TRP A 54 -3.19 0.97 18.37
C TRP A 54 -2.48 0.99 19.71
N THR A 55 -1.23 0.50 19.76
CA THR A 55 -0.44 0.50 20.99
C THR A 55 -0.21 1.92 21.51
N GLN A 56 0.09 2.89 20.65
CA GLN A 56 0.25 4.30 21.04
C GLN A 56 -1.01 4.91 21.65
N TYR A 57 -2.19 4.54 21.14
CA TYR A 57 -3.46 5.00 21.67
C TYR A 57 -3.66 4.63 23.15
N PHE A 58 -3.26 3.41 23.55
CA PHE A 58 -3.39 2.95 24.94
C PHE A 58 -2.21 3.32 25.84
N THR A 59 -1.01 3.48 25.27
CA THR A 59 0.23 3.74 26.03
C THR A 59 0.52 5.23 26.22
N GLY A 60 -0.34 6.13 25.74
CA GLY A 60 -0.15 7.57 25.92
C GLY A 60 0.94 8.18 25.03
N VAL A 61 1.18 7.60 23.85
CA VAL A 61 2.08 8.13 22.80
C VAL A 61 3.56 8.22 23.23
N PRO A 62 4.21 7.11 23.61
CA PRO A 62 5.62 7.11 23.99
C PRO A 62 6.54 7.36 22.78
N VAL A 63 7.62 8.12 23.00
CA VAL A 63 8.51 8.64 21.94
C VAL A 63 9.11 7.56 21.04
N LEU A 64 9.48 6.39 21.60
CA LEU A 64 10.06 5.31 20.83
C LEU A 64 9.04 4.71 19.84
N LEU A 65 7.79 4.49 20.28
CA LEU A 65 6.72 4.02 19.41
C LEU A 65 6.37 5.07 18.35
N VAL A 66 6.47 6.36 18.66
CA VAL A 66 6.33 7.43 17.65
C VAL A 66 7.40 7.30 16.57
N GLY A 67 8.68 7.14 16.96
CA GLY A 67 9.77 6.92 16.02
C GLY A 67 9.53 5.70 15.11
N LEU A 68 9.10 4.57 15.70
CA LEU A 68 8.75 3.37 14.93
C LEU A 68 7.54 3.57 14.02
N HIS A 69 6.53 4.32 14.47
CA HIS A 69 5.36 4.64 13.66
C HIS A 69 5.77 5.47 12.44
N VAL A 70 6.53 6.55 12.64
CA VAL A 70 7.03 7.40 11.55
C VAL A 70 7.92 6.61 10.59
N ALA A 71 8.85 5.80 11.11
CA ALA A 71 9.70 4.95 10.27
C ALA A 71 8.88 3.96 9.43
N GLY A 72 7.86 3.34 10.02
CA GLY A 72 6.97 2.44 9.28
C GLY A 72 6.03 3.16 8.31
N ALA A 73 5.65 4.42 8.55
CA ALA A 73 4.96 5.25 7.56
C ALA A 73 5.87 5.56 6.36
N THR A 74 7.16 5.80 6.60
CA THR A 74 8.16 5.90 5.51
C THR A 74 8.28 4.58 4.75
N ALA A 75 8.32 3.44 5.45
CA ALA A 75 8.33 2.12 4.82
C ALA A 75 7.07 1.86 3.98
N LEU A 76 5.89 2.22 4.48
CA LEU A 76 4.63 2.16 3.75
C LEU A 76 4.75 2.93 2.43
N TRP A 77 5.26 4.16 2.48
CA TRP A 77 5.45 4.98 1.28
C TRP A 77 6.43 4.34 0.29
N MET A 78 7.55 3.78 0.76
CA MET A 78 8.49 3.05 -0.09
C MET A 78 7.83 1.86 -0.79
N VAL A 79 6.96 1.11 -0.11
CA VAL A 79 6.22 -0.02 -0.71
C VAL A 79 5.23 0.47 -1.77
N VAL A 80 4.54 1.59 -1.53
CA VAL A 80 3.65 2.22 -2.52
C VAL A 80 4.42 2.65 -3.76
N VAL A 81 5.56 3.32 -3.59
CA VAL A 81 6.43 3.72 -4.71
C VAL A 81 6.94 2.49 -5.47
N LYS A 82 7.42 1.47 -4.77
CA LYS A 82 7.86 0.20 -5.38
C LYS A 82 6.74 -0.46 -6.18
N MET A 83 5.52 -0.49 -5.64
CA MET A 83 4.35 -1.02 -6.34
C MET A 83 4.06 -0.24 -7.62
N ARG A 84 4.08 1.09 -7.56
CA ARG A 84 3.86 1.96 -8.73
C ARG A 84 4.91 1.72 -9.81
N LEU A 85 6.18 1.66 -9.44
CA LEU A 85 7.28 1.41 -10.39
C LEU A 85 7.14 0.04 -11.07
N ALA A 86 6.80 -1.00 -10.30
CA ALA A 86 6.56 -2.33 -10.85
C ALA A 86 5.39 -2.33 -11.85
N ALA A 87 4.29 -1.65 -11.52
CA ALA A 87 3.12 -1.55 -12.40
C ALA A 87 3.37 -0.71 -13.66
N THR A 88 4.27 0.28 -13.62
CA THR A 88 4.62 1.09 -14.80
C THR A 88 5.53 0.33 -15.76
N GLY A 89 6.59 -0.33 -15.28
CA GLY A 89 7.49 -1.10 -16.14
C GLY A 89 6.77 -2.20 -16.92
N ASP A 90 5.69 -2.72 -16.36
CA ASP A 90 4.80 -3.67 -17.02
C ASP A 90 4.06 -3.09 -18.25
N ARG A 91 3.65 -1.82 -18.21
CA ARG A 91 2.97 -1.17 -19.35
C ARG A 91 3.93 -0.91 -20.49
N GLU A 92 5.18 -0.58 -20.19
CA GLU A 92 6.21 -0.33 -21.21
C GLU A 92 6.55 -1.63 -21.95
N ALA A 93 6.69 -2.75 -21.24
CA ALA A 93 6.95 -4.06 -21.87
C ALA A 93 5.82 -4.53 -22.82
N ASP A 94 4.56 -4.26 -22.47
CA ASP A 94 3.39 -4.57 -23.32
C ASP A 94 3.39 -3.73 -24.61
N VAL A 95 3.74 -2.45 -24.52
CA VAL A 95 3.78 -1.53 -25.67
C VAL A 95 4.94 -1.83 -26.63
N THR A 96 6.11 -2.22 -26.11
CA THR A 96 7.32 -2.44 -26.92
C THR A 96 7.36 -3.81 -27.62
N THR A 97 6.50 -4.75 -27.24
CA THR A 97 6.47 -6.09 -27.86
C THR A 97 5.63 -6.04 -29.15
N PRO A 98 6.22 -6.21 -30.36
CA PRO A 98 5.44 -6.22 -31.60
C PRO A 98 4.45 -7.39 -31.58
N ARG A 99 3.15 -7.08 -31.67
CA ARG A 99 2.12 -8.12 -31.83
C ARG A 99 2.34 -8.78 -33.19
N PRO A 100 2.56 -10.11 -33.29
CA PRO A 100 2.72 -10.75 -34.59
C PRO A 100 1.50 -10.44 -35.46
N PRO A 101 1.68 -10.21 -36.78
CA PRO A 101 0.55 -9.96 -37.66
C PRO A 101 -0.41 -11.14 -37.52
N VAL A 102 -1.64 -10.86 -37.13
CA VAL A 102 -2.72 -11.84 -37.16
C VAL A 102 -2.77 -12.33 -38.59
N GLY A 103 -2.24 -13.53 -38.83
CA GLY A 103 -2.28 -14.16 -40.12
C GLY A 103 -3.74 -14.26 -40.51
N THR A 104 -4.13 -13.54 -41.56
CA THR A 104 -5.31 -13.87 -42.34
C THR A 104 -5.08 -15.30 -42.85
N ALA A 105 -5.61 -16.27 -42.11
CA ALA A 105 -5.75 -17.63 -42.61
C ALA A 105 -6.70 -17.60 -43.82
N PRO A 106 -6.43 -18.42 -44.85
CA PRO A 106 -7.14 -18.39 -46.14
C PRO A 106 -8.62 -18.76 -46.04
#